data_AF-A0A419YPP9-F1
#
_entry.id   AF-A0A419YPP9-F1
#
_cell.length_a   1.000
_cell.length_b   1.000
_cell.length_c   1.000
_cell.angle_alpha   90.00
_cell.angle_beta   90.00
_cell.angle_gamma   90.00
#
_symmetry.space_group_name_H-M   'P 1'
#
loop_
_entity.id
_entity.type
_entity.pdbx_description
1 polymer ?
#
loop_
_entity_poly.entity_id
_entity_poly.type
_entity_poly.pdbx_seq_one_letter_code
_entity_poly.pdbx_strand_id
1 'polypeptide(L)'
;MAAVFTDRGQQLPLKEREGWRAVEEALAAGAARGVVMRTRSMVASSSEEWERLAVGLGELGWFLAAGLFDGPVAPPVPATSSGQSPLGAQTLNTPGP
;
A
#
# COMPACT_ATOMS: atom_id res chain seq x y z
N MET A 1 -11.85 18.12 5.60
CA MET A 1 -11.88 19.00 4.41
C MET A 1 -11.34 18.20 3.23
N ALA A 2 -11.88 18.34 2.03
CA ALA A 2 -11.39 17.67 0.84
C ALA A 2 -10.91 18.72 -0.17
N ALA A 3 -9.71 18.52 -0.73
CA ALA A 3 -9.12 19.39 -1.75
C ALA A 3 -8.82 18.56 -3.00
N VAL A 4 -8.99 19.17 -4.17
CA VAL A 4 -8.70 18.55 -5.46
C VAL A 4 -7.41 19.13 -5.99
N PHE A 5 -6.41 18.27 -6.17
CA PHE A 5 -5.13 18.62 -6.78
C PHE A 5 -5.13 18.13 -8.22
N THR A 6 -4.73 19.00 -9.14
CA THR A 6 -4.54 18.63 -10.55
C THR A 6 -3.06 18.49 -10.80
N ASP A 7 -2.69 17.36 -11.39
CA ASP A 7 -1.31 17.08 -11.72
C ASP A 7 -1.08 17.16 -13.24
N ARG A 8 0.04 17.78 -13.64
CA ARG A 8 0.47 17.93 -15.03
C ARG A 8 1.87 17.33 -15.18
N GLY A 9 2.19 16.82 -16.35
CA GLY A 9 3.49 16.19 -16.61
C GLY A 9 3.53 14.73 -16.16
N GLN A 10 2.55 13.93 -16.59
CA GLN A 10 2.51 12.47 -16.31
C GLN A 10 3.76 11.74 -16.85
N GLN A 11 4.50 12.34 -17.78
CA GLN A 11 5.80 11.85 -18.25
C GLN A 11 6.98 12.11 -17.29
N LEU A 12 6.80 12.96 -16.27
CA LEU A 12 7.84 13.26 -15.29
C LEU A 12 7.81 12.24 -14.14
N PRO A 13 8.95 11.99 -13.47
CA PRO A 13 8.99 11.25 -12.21
C PRO A 13 8.05 11.87 -11.17
N LEU A 14 7.35 11.05 -10.38
CA LEU A 14 6.31 11.52 -9.44
C LEU A 14 6.77 12.66 -8.53
N LYS A 15 8.00 12.55 -7.99
CA LYS A 15 8.63 13.56 -7.11
C LYS A 15 8.89 14.92 -7.77
N GLU A 16 8.89 14.98 -9.10
CA GLU A 16 9.11 16.20 -9.88
C GLU A 16 7.79 16.87 -10.29
N ARG A 17 6.65 16.23 -9.97
CA ARG A 17 5.34 16.74 -10.35
C ARG A 17 4.80 17.69 -9.29
N GLU A 18 4.49 18.92 -9.71
CA GLU A 18 4.01 19.96 -8.81
C GLU A 18 2.70 19.59 -8.10
N GLY A 19 1.79 18.90 -8.81
CA GLY A 19 0.53 18.47 -8.23
C GLY A 19 0.72 17.45 -7.10
N TRP A 20 1.70 16.54 -7.26
CA TRP A 20 2.05 15.58 -6.22
C TRP A 20 2.75 16.23 -5.02
N ARG A 21 3.69 17.16 -5.26
CA ARG A 21 4.35 17.88 -4.16
C ARG A 21 3.36 18.65 -3.29
N ALA A 22 2.35 19.27 -3.90
CA ALA A 22 1.29 19.96 -3.16
C ALA A 22 0.43 19.01 -2.30
N VAL A 23 0.25 17.76 -2.75
CA VAL A 23 -0.41 16.72 -1.95
C VAL A 23 0.45 16.34 -0.74
N GLU A 24 1.75 16.14 -0.93
CA GLU A 24 2.69 15.83 0.16
C GLU A 24 2.74 16.96 1.20
N GLU A 25 2.75 18.22 0.76
CA GLU A 25 2.68 19.39 1.65
C GLU A 25 1.37 19.42 2.46
N ALA A 26 0.22 19.14 1.83
CA ALA A 26 -1.06 19.09 2.51
C ALA A 26 -1.14 17.94 3.55
N LEU A 27 -0.53 16.80 3.25
CA LEU A 27 -0.44 15.66 4.17
C LEU A 27 0.49 15.99 5.35
N ALA A 28 1.66 16.56 5.09
CA ALA A 28 2.63 16.96 6.10
C ALA A 28 2.08 18.06 7.03
N ALA A 29 1.29 18.99 6.49
CA ALA A 29 0.59 20.02 7.27
C ALA A 29 -0.59 19.47 8.10
N GLY A 30 -0.93 18.19 7.96
CA GLY A 30 -2.08 17.58 8.62
C GLY A 30 -3.43 18.04 8.08
N ALA A 31 -3.45 18.74 6.93
CA ALA A 31 -4.67 19.18 6.27
C ALA A 31 -5.45 18.01 5.64
N ALA A 32 -4.76 16.88 5.39
CA ALA A 32 -5.34 15.64 4.91
C ALA A 32 -4.77 14.42 5.65
N ARG A 33 -5.47 13.28 5.55
CA ARG A 33 -5.05 11.98 6.11
C ARG A 33 -4.70 10.94 5.04
N GLY A 34 -4.89 11.27 3.78
CA GLY A 34 -4.62 10.38 2.66
C GLY A 34 -5.08 10.95 1.33
N VAL A 35 -4.85 10.17 0.27
CA VAL A 35 -5.05 10.56 -1.12
C VAL A 35 -6.02 9.58 -1.77
N VAL A 36 -7.03 10.12 -2.45
CA VAL A 36 -7.96 9.35 -3.28
C VAL A 36 -7.77 9.80 -4.73
N MET A 37 -7.56 8.84 -5.62
CA MET A 37 -7.33 9.08 -7.05
C MET A 37 -8.15 8.16 -7.92
N ARG A 38 -8.24 8.46 -9.22
CA ARG A 38 -9.07 7.69 -10.15
C ARG A 38 -8.46 6.33 -10.51
N THR A 39 -7.16 6.28 -10.79
CA THR A 39 -6.42 5.06 -11.19
C THR A 39 -5.02 5.07 -10.60
N ARG A 40 -4.40 3.89 -10.42
CA ARG A 40 -3.02 3.79 -9.92
C ARG A 40 -2.00 4.42 -10.86
N SER A 41 -2.28 4.40 -12.16
CA SER A 41 -1.44 4.98 -13.21
C SER A 41 -1.20 6.48 -13.06
N MET A 42 -1.99 7.18 -12.22
CA MET A 42 -1.74 8.58 -11.92
C MET A 42 -0.42 8.79 -11.17
N VAL A 43 0.03 7.81 -10.37
CA VAL A 43 1.20 7.94 -9.49
C VAL A 43 2.25 6.83 -9.66
N ALA A 44 1.89 5.71 -10.29
CA ALA A 44 2.78 4.56 -10.46
C ALA A 44 2.64 3.94 -11.84
N SER A 45 3.76 3.54 -12.45
CA SER A 45 3.79 2.88 -13.76
C SER A 45 3.67 1.35 -13.66
N SER A 46 3.83 0.80 -12.46
CA SER A 46 3.76 -0.63 -12.18
C SER A 46 3.09 -0.92 -10.83
N SER A 47 2.65 -2.16 -10.61
CA SER A 47 2.13 -2.60 -9.31
C SER A 47 3.17 -2.51 -8.19
N GLU A 48 4.44 -2.80 -8.49
CA GLU A 48 5.52 -2.71 -7.52
C GLU A 48 5.78 -1.26 -7.08
N GLU A 49 5.77 -0.32 -8.02
CA GLU A 49 5.87 1.12 -7.69
C GLU A 49 4.68 1.58 -6.85
N TRP A 50 3.48 1.12 -7.17
CA TRP A 50 2.28 1.40 -6.41
C TRP A 50 2.38 0.88 -4.96
N GLU A 51 2.77 -0.37 -4.78
CA GLU A 51 2.91 -0.98 -3.46
C GLU A 51 3.97 -0.28 -2.62
N ARG A 52 5.13 0.03 -3.21
CA ARG A 52 6.20 0.77 -2.53
C ARG A 52 5.72 2.15 -2.08
N LEU A 53 4.96 2.86 -2.91
CA LEU A 53 4.38 4.15 -2.56
C LEU A 53 3.34 4.02 -1.45
N ALA A 54 2.43 3.05 -1.55
CA ALA A 54 1.40 2.82 -0.55
C ALA A 54 1.98 2.46 0.83
N VAL A 55 3.01 1.61 0.87
CA VAL A 55 3.74 1.26 2.10
C VAL A 55 4.43 2.50 2.67
N GLY A 56 5.17 3.25 1.85
CA GLY A 56 5.88 4.45 2.32
C GLY A 56 4.95 5.51 2.90
N LEU A 57 3.79 5.75 2.28
CA LEU A 57 2.79 6.66 2.84
C LEU A 57 2.12 6.09 4.10
N GLY A 58 1.91 4.77 4.14
CA GLY A 58 1.37 4.06 5.30
C GLY A 58 2.26 4.14 6.54
N GLU A 59 3.57 4.02 6.37
CA GLU A 59 4.56 4.20 7.46
C GLU A 59 4.51 5.62 8.05
N LEU A 60 4.10 6.61 7.26
CA LEU A 60 3.87 8.00 7.69
C LEU A 60 2.47 8.23 8.30
N GLY A 61 1.63 7.19 8.36
CA GLY A 61 0.27 7.25 8.89
C GLY A 61 -0.75 7.82 7.91
N TRP A 62 -0.44 7.84 6.62
CA TRP A 62 -1.34 8.30 5.55
C TRP A 62 -1.87 7.12 4.74
N PHE A 63 -3.05 7.27 4.15
CA PHE A 63 -3.60 6.25 3.24
C PHE A 63 -3.54 6.67 1.77
N LEU A 64 -3.46 5.68 0.89
CA LEU A 64 -3.49 5.85 -0.56
C LEU A 64 -4.58 4.95 -1.15
N ALA A 65 -5.53 5.53 -1.89
CA ALA A 65 -6.65 4.80 -2.47
C ALA A 65 -6.86 5.18 -3.94
N ALA A 66 -7.03 4.17 -4.80
CA ALA A 66 -7.42 4.34 -6.20
C ALA A 66 -8.86 3.85 -6.43
N GLY A 67 -9.60 4.57 -7.26
CA GLY A 67 -10.94 4.22 -7.71
C GLY A 67 -10.97 2.99 -8.63
N LEU A 68 -12.15 2.38 -8.69
CA LEU A 68 -12.48 1.00 -9.11
C LEU A 68 -12.18 0.57 -10.57
N PHE A 69 -11.11 1.05 -11.22
CA PHE A 69 -10.64 0.47 -12.51
C PHE A 69 -9.46 -0.48 -12.37
N ASP A 70 -8.81 -0.52 -11.21
CA ASP A 70 -7.86 -1.57 -10.88
C ASP A 70 -8.60 -2.62 -10.04
N GLY A 71 -8.72 -3.86 -10.55
CA GLY A 71 -9.44 -4.97 -9.92
C GLY A 71 -9.07 -5.24 -8.44
N PRO A 72 -9.82 -6.10 -7.75
CA PRO A 72 -9.80 -6.19 -6.28
C PRO A 72 -8.38 -6.40 -5.75
N VAL A 73 -7.92 -5.46 -4.92
CA VAL A 73 -6.68 -5.59 -4.13
C VAL A 73 -6.96 -6.57 -3.01
N ALA A 74 -6.25 -7.70 -2.98
CA ALA A 74 -6.24 -8.55 -1.81
C ALA A 74 -5.63 -7.78 -0.62
N PRO A 75 -6.21 -7.87 0.59
CA PRO A 75 -5.66 -7.20 1.75
C PRO A 75 -4.22 -7.67 2.00
N PRO A 76 -3.33 -6.80 2.51
CA PRO A 76 -1.97 -7.20 2.86
C PRO A 76 -2.04 -8.30 3.93
N VAL A 77 -1.60 -9.50 3.56
CA VAL A 77 -1.43 -10.60 4.52
C VAL A 77 -0.32 -10.20 5.49
N PRO A 78 -0.57 -10.16 6.81
CA PRO A 78 0.51 -9.97 7.76
C PRO A 78 1.48 -11.14 7.61
N ALA A 79 2.78 -10.84 7.54
CA ALA A 79 3.83 -11.84 7.52
C ALA A 79 3.76 -12.64 8.83
N THR A 80 3.08 -13.78 8.80
CA THR A 80 3.25 -14.79 9.84
C THR A 80 4.69 -15.25 9.73
N SER A 81 5.50 -14.81 10.69
CA SER A 81 6.84 -15.27 10.94
C SER A 81 6.80 -16.79 11.10
N SER A 82 7.04 -17.53 10.02
CA SER A 82 7.18 -18.99 10.01
C SER A 82 8.53 -19.36 10.64
N GLY A 83 8.62 -19.15 11.94
CA GLY A 83 9.68 -19.67 12.79
C GLY A 83 9.11 -20.75 13.68
N GLN A 84 8.95 -21.97 13.15
CA GLN A 84 9.00 -23.17 13.98
C GLN A 84 9.33 -24.42 13.15
N SER A 85 10.58 -24.87 13.27
CA SER A 85 11.08 -26.14 12.72
C SER A 85 10.32 -27.34 13.32
N PRO A 86 10.13 -28.45 12.58
CA PRO A 86 9.56 -29.67 13.13
C PRO A 86 10.62 -30.42 13.94
N LEU A 87 10.57 -30.32 15.26
CA LEU A 87 11.31 -31.22 16.15
C LEU A 87 10.33 -32.24 16.72
N GLY A 88 10.60 -33.52 16.44
CA GLY A 88 9.67 -34.62 16.65
C GLY A 88 9.34 -34.97 18.10
N ALA A 89 8.27 -35.74 18.24
CA ALA A 89 8.09 -36.69 19.33
C ALA A 89 7.32 -37.90 18.77
N GLN A 90 8.03 -39.02 18.66
CA GLN A 90 7.41 -40.35 18.61
C GLN A 90 6.82 -40.68 19.99
N THR A 91 5.74 -41.45 20.05
CA THR A 91 5.59 -42.72 20.83
C THR A 91 4.12 -43.19 20.87
N LEU A 92 3.87 -44.32 20.18
CA LEU A 92 3.14 -45.54 20.59
C LEU A 92 1.90 -45.44 21.53
N ASN A 93 0.74 -45.98 21.11
CA ASN A 93 0.06 -47.13 21.74
C ASN A 93 -1.30 -47.48 21.08
N THR A 94 -1.46 -48.75 20.74
CA THR A 94 -2.74 -49.42 20.39
C THR A 94 -3.54 -49.72 21.68
N PRO A 95 -4.87 -49.91 21.62
CA PRO A 95 -5.39 -51.28 21.68
C PRO A 95 -6.64 -51.56 20.81
N GLY A 96 -6.91 -52.85 20.60
CA GLY A 96 -8.03 -53.42 19.82
C GLY A 96 -9.42 -53.23 20.47
N PRO A 97 -10.47 -53.87 19.93
CA PRO A 97 -10.63 -55.33 19.89
C PRO A 97 -10.59 -55.98 18.49
#